data_AF-A0A845LII3-F1
#
_entry.id   AF-A0A845LII3-F1
#
_cell.length_a   1.000
_cell.length_b   1.000
_cell.length_c   1.000
_cell.angle_alpha   90.00
_cell.angle_beta   90.00
_cell.angle_gamma   90.00
#
_symmetry.space_group_name_H-M   'P 1'
#
loop_
_entity.id
_entity.type
_entity.pdbx_description
1 polymer ?
#
loop_
_entity_poly.entity_id
_entity_poly.type
_entity_poly.pdbx_seq_one_letter_code
_entity_poly.pdbx_strand_id
1 'polypeptide(L)'
;MAVVQFETDDRKIFVEVKGVTLEEAGVVKFPDAPTERGLKHLNELAECISDGYEAYICFIIQMKDVLYFTPNYTIHKEFGETLKDVNRRGVNIVALDCEVTDDSLTYRNMVDVYLI
;
A
#
# COMPACT_ATOMS: atom_id res chain seq x y z
N MET A 1 -0.48 7.41 8.83
CA MET A 1 0.07 6.07 9.13
C MET A 1 -0.88 5.42 10.10
N ALA A 2 -1.48 4.31 9.69
CA ALA A 2 -2.29 3.47 10.57
C ALA A 2 -1.86 2.02 10.31
N VAL A 3 -1.32 1.37 11.34
CA VAL A 3 -1.15 -0.07 11.38
C VAL A 3 -2.37 -0.63 12.07
N VAL A 4 -3.04 -1.59 11.43
CA VAL A 4 -4.16 -2.32 12.01
C VAL A 4 -3.74 -3.76 12.21
N GLN A 5 -3.98 -4.27 13.41
CA GLN A 5 -3.76 -5.67 13.75
C GLN A 5 -5.11 -6.39 13.75
N PHE A 6 -5.19 -7.52 13.05
CA PHE A 6 -6.32 -8.44 13.12
C PHE A 6 -5.83 -9.75 13.73
N GLU A 7 -6.61 -10.28 14.68
CA GLU A 7 -6.34 -11.56 15.30
C GLU A 7 -7.61 -12.42 15.22
N THR A 8 -7.42 -13.64 14.75
CA THR A 8 -8.39 -14.73 14.78
C THR A 8 -7.75 -15.92 15.48
N ASP A 9 -8.51 -16.95 15.80
CA ASP A 9 -8.00 -18.12 16.54
C ASP A 9 -6.73 -18.74 15.90
N ASP A 10 -6.61 -18.68 14.56
CA ASP A 10 -5.50 -19.30 13.81
C ASP A 10 -4.61 -18.31 13.03
N ARG A 11 -4.94 -17.01 12.98
CA ARG A 11 -4.24 -16.03 12.11
C ARG A 11 -4.03 -14.71 12.81
N LYS A 12 -2.81 -14.19 12.72
CA LYS A 12 -2.43 -12.85 13.17
C LYS A 12 -1.94 -12.05 11.98
N ILE A 13 -2.58 -10.93 11.71
CA ILE A 13 -2.39 -10.16 10.49
C ILE A 13 -2.03 -8.71 10.84
N PHE A 14 -0.96 -8.20 10.25
CA PHE A 14 -0.63 -6.78 10.27
C PHE A 14 -0.97 -6.13 8.93
N VAL A 15 -1.64 -4.98 8.98
CA VAL A 15 -2.00 -4.20 7.79
C VAL A 15 -1.49 -2.78 7.96
N GLU A 16 -0.56 -2.35 7.12
CA GLU A 16 -0.17 -0.94 7.00
C GLU A 16 -1.07 -0.24 5.98
N VAL A 17 -1.70 0.87 6.37
CA VAL A 17 -2.58 1.65 5.49
C VAL A 17 -1.91 2.95 5.05
N LYS A 18 -1.91 3.20 3.74
CA LYS A 18 -1.40 4.42 3.09
C LYS A 18 -2.50 5.10 2.29
N GLY A 19 -2.67 6.40 2.48
CA GLY A 19 -3.49 7.21 1.58
C GLY A 19 -2.72 7.58 0.32
N VAL A 20 -3.39 7.55 -0.83
CA VAL A 20 -2.81 7.92 -2.13
C VAL A 20 -3.69 8.97 -2.78
N THR A 21 -3.07 10.11 -3.11
CA THR A 21 -3.73 11.27 -3.74
C THR A 21 -2.99 11.77 -4.97
N LEU A 22 -1.80 11.22 -5.28
CA LEU A 22 -1.04 11.60 -6.46
C LEU A 22 -1.49 10.75 -7.65
N GLU A 23 -1.94 11.44 -8.71
CA GLU A 23 -2.43 10.87 -9.95
C GLU A 23 -1.82 11.62 -11.13
N GLU A 24 -1.40 10.88 -12.15
CA GLU A 24 -0.87 11.42 -13.40
C GLU A 24 -1.38 10.59 -14.59
N ALA A 25 -2.27 11.19 -15.40
CA ALA A 25 -2.84 10.58 -16.60
C ALA A 25 -3.52 9.20 -16.38
N GLY A 26 -4.30 9.10 -15.32
CA GLY A 26 -5.01 7.91 -14.84
C GLY A 26 -4.16 6.99 -13.96
N VAL A 27 -2.86 7.25 -13.80
CA VAL A 27 -1.95 6.39 -13.03
C VAL A 27 -1.72 6.97 -11.65
N VAL A 28 -2.06 6.21 -10.61
CA VAL A 28 -1.87 6.65 -9.22
C VAL A 28 -0.55 6.14 -8.65
N LYS A 29 0.09 6.99 -7.86
CA LYS A 29 1.47 6.78 -7.42
C LYS A 29 1.67 7.07 -5.94
N PHE A 30 2.54 6.30 -5.30
CA PHE A 30 3.00 6.57 -3.95
C PHE A 30 4.51 6.29 -3.83
N PRO A 31 5.28 7.12 -3.12
CA PRO A 31 4.86 8.33 -2.42
C PRO A 31 4.87 9.58 -3.32
N ASP A 32 4.33 10.69 -2.81
CA ASP A 32 4.39 12.03 -3.42
C ASP A 32 5.62 12.84 -2.97
N ALA A 33 6.26 12.44 -1.87
CA ALA A 33 7.56 12.93 -1.41
C ALA A 33 8.42 11.77 -0.85
N PRO A 34 9.76 11.89 -0.78
CA PRO A 34 10.61 10.88 -0.15
C PRO A 34 10.14 10.50 1.26
N THR A 35 10.22 9.21 1.61
CA THR A 35 9.63 8.69 2.87
C THR A 35 10.46 7.56 3.49
N GLU A 36 11.42 7.94 4.33
CA GLU A 36 12.20 6.99 5.17
C GLU A 36 11.31 6.15 6.08
N ARG A 37 10.24 6.78 6.60
CA ARG A 37 9.26 6.09 7.44
C ARG A 37 8.51 5.02 6.66
N GLY A 38 8.21 5.26 5.39
CA GLY A 38 7.61 4.23 4.52
C GLY A 38 8.53 3.02 4.34
N LEU A 39 9.82 3.24 4.11
CA LEU A 39 10.82 2.17 4.03
C LEU A 39 10.89 1.35 5.30
N LYS A 40 10.95 2.01 6.47
CA LYS A 40 10.97 1.36 7.77
C LYS A 40 9.79 0.40 7.94
N HIS A 41 8.57 0.83 7.63
CA HIS A 41 7.40 -0.05 7.81
C HIS A 41 7.35 -1.20 6.81
N LEU A 42 7.83 -1.01 5.57
CA LEU A 42 7.91 -2.13 4.63
C LEU A 42 8.82 -3.23 5.19
N ASN A 43 9.97 -2.84 5.74
CA ASN A 43 10.88 -3.78 6.38
C ASN A 43 10.26 -4.45 7.61
N GLU A 44 9.57 -3.70 8.48
CA GLU A 44 8.85 -4.24 9.64
C GLU A 44 7.78 -5.25 9.22
N LEU A 45 6.98 -4.98 8.16
CA LEU A 45 6.01 -5.95 7.64
C LEU A 45 6.69 -7.23 7.14
N ALA A 46 7.86 -7.11 6.54
CA ALA A 46 8.61 -8.25 6.05
C ALA A 46 9.28 -9.05 7.19
N GLU A 47 9.58 -8.42 8.33
CA GLU A 47 9.97 -9.08 9.58
C GLU A 47 8.78 -9.84 10.17
N CYS A 48 7.57 -9.26 10.16
CA CYS A 48 6.35 -9.95 10.61
C CYS A 48 6.11 -11.27 9.86
N ILE A 49 6.39 -11.32 8.56
CA ILE A 49 6.30 -12.58 7.79
C ILE A 49 7.26 -13.64 8.36
N SER A 50 8.50 -13.26 8.68
CA SER A 50 9.49 -14.18 9.26
C SER A 50 9.07 -14.71 10.63
N ASP A 51 8.31 -13.93 11.38
CA ASP A 51 7.78 -14.30 12.70
C ASP A 51 6.47 -15.12 12.62
N GLY A 52 6.02 -15.46 11.41
CA GLY A 52 4.83 -16.29 11.17
C GLY A 52 3.50 -15.54 11.13
N TYR A 53 3.55 -14.20 11.08
CA TYR A 53 2.37 -13.37 10.85
C TYR A 53 2.07 -13.26 9.36
N GLU A 54 0.83 -12.94 9.02
CA GLU A 54 0.53 -12.39 7.70
C GLU A 54 0.71 -10.87 7.71
N ALA A 55 1.14 -10.32 6.58
CA ALA A 55 1.36 -8.90 6.44
C ALA A 55 0.77 -8.37 5.14
N TYR A 56 0.16 -7.19 5.21
CA TYR A 56 -0.43 -6.48 4.09
C TYR A 56 0.00 -5.02 4.12
N ILE A 57 0.19 -4.43 2.94
CA ILE A 57 0.17 -2.99 2.75
C ILE A 57 -1.02 -2.64 1.86
N CYS A 58 -1.86 -1.73 2.33
CA CYS A 58 -3.09 -1.31 1.68
C CYS A 58 -3.01 0.16 1.29
N PHE A 59 -3.10 0.43 -0.01
CA PHE A 59 -3.15 1.76 -0.60
C PHE A 59 -4.60 2.16 -0.85
N ILE A 60 -5.08 3.13 -0.06
CA ILE A 60 -6.41 3.74 -0.19
C ILE A 60 -6.29 4.93 -1.12
N ILE A 61 -6.74 4.76 -2.36
CA ILE A 61 -6.70 5.78 -3.40
C ILE A 61 -7.94 6.66 -3.24
N GLN A 62 -7.72 7.93 -2.90
CA GLN A 62 -8.78 8.88 -2.54
C GLN A 62 -9.39 9.56 -3.76
N MET A 63 -9.70 8.75 -4.77
CA MET A 63 -10.32 9.09 -6.05
C MET A 63 -10.79 7.80 -6.71
N LYS A 64 -11.60 7.92 -7.77
CA LYS A 64 -12.20 6.80 -8.48
C LYS A 64 -11.84 6.81 -9.97
N ASP A 65 -12.07 5.69 -10.64
CA ASP A 65 -11.83 5.52 -12.09
C ASP A 65 -10.35 5.66 -12.50
N VAL A 66 -9.46 5.17 -11.63
CA VAL A 66 -8.01 5.12 -11.90
C VAL A 66 -7.66 3.87 -12.71
N LEU A 67 -6.57 3.93 -13.49
CA LEU A 67 -6.13 2.83 -14.33
C LEU A 67 -5.40 1.76 -13.52
N TYR A 68 -4.37 2.17 -12.77
CA TYR A 68 -3.57 1.28 -11.94
C TYR A 68 -2.72 2.06 -10.94
N PHE A 69 -2.21 1.34 -9.94
CA PHE A 69 -1.24 1.82 -8.96
C PHE A 69 0.18 1.36 -9.29
N THR A 70 1.16 2.25 -9.10
CA THR A 70 2.59 1.92 -9.15
C THR A 70 3.36 2.74 -8.10
N PRO A 71 4.47 2.24 -7.56
CA PRO A 71 5.39 3.08 -6.80
C PRO A 71 5.85 4.27 -7.64
N ASN A 72 6.07 5.41 -6.97
CA ASN A 72 6.65 6.58 -7.60
C ASN A 72 8.17 6.48 -7.63
N TYR A 73 8.70 5.79 -8.63
CA TYR A 73 10.15 5.60 -8.78
C TYR A 73 10.92 6.90 -9.05
N THR A 74 10.26 7.95 -9.56
CA THR A 74 10.88 9.26 -9.78
C THR A 74 11.10 10.00 -8.47
N ILE A 75 10.15 9.90 -7.53
CA ILE A 75 10.23 10.58 -6.24
C ILE A 75 11.05 9.79 -5.22
N HIS A 76 10.86 8.47 -5.16
CA HIS A 76 11.55 7.64 -4.19
C HIS A 76 11.75 6.21 -4.73
N LYS A 77 12.79 6.04 -5.56
CA LYS A 77 13.16 4.77 -6.19
C LYS A 77 13.30 3.62 -5.18
N GLU A 78 13.98 3.87 -4.07
CA GLU A 78 14.23 2.88 -3.02
C GLU A 78 12.92 2.34 -2.41
N PHE A 79 11.88 3.17 -2.28
CA PHE A 79 10.58 2.72 -1.81
C PHE A 79 9.95 1.70 -2.76
N GLY A 80 10.01 1.94 -4.07
CA GLY A 80 9.47 1.02 -5.07
C GLY A 80 10.26 -0.30 -5.14
N GLU A 81 11.58 -0.23 -5.02
CA GLU A 81 12.45 -1.41 -4.93
C GLU A 81 12.15 -2.23 -3.67
N THR A 82 12.07 -1.58 -2.51
CA THR A 82 11.72 -2.23 -1.24
C THR A 82 10.32 -2.83 -1.29
N LEU A 83 9.32 -2.14 -1.87
CA LEU A 83 7.97 -2.66 -1.99
C LEU A 83 7.94 -3.97 -2.81
N LYS A 84 8.71 -4.02 -3.90
CA LYS A 84 8.88 -5.21 -4.73
C LYS A 84 9.55 -6.35 -3.97
N ASP A 85 10.57 -6.04 -3.17
CA ASP A 85 11.30 -7.04 -2.39
C ASP A 85 10.47 -7.61 -1.25
N VAL A 86 9.69 -6.80 -0.53
CA VAL A 86 8.83 -7.31 0.55
C VAL A 86 7.64 -8.11 0.00
N ASN A 87 7.14 -7.76 -1.19
CA ASN A 87 6.15 -8.59 -1.89
C ASN A 87 6.68 -10.00 -2.18
N ARG A 88 7.92 -10.08 -2.69
CA ARG A 88 8.59 -11.38 -2.91
C ARG A 88 8.79 -12.19 -1.62
N ARG A 89 8.89 -11.52 -0.48
CA ARG A 89 8.98 -12.14 0.85
C ARG A 89 7.63 -12.57 1.41
N GLY A 90 6.50 -12.23 0.78
CA GLY A 90 5.17 -12.65 1.18
C GLY A 90 4.28 -11.54 1.77
N VAL A 91 4.73 -10.28 1.77
CA VAL A 91 3.86 -9.15 2.13
C VAL A 91 2.86 -8.91 1.00
N ASN A 92 1.57 -8.99 1.29
CA ASN A 92 0.52 -8.78 0.29
C ASN A 92 0.34 -7.29 -0.01
N ILE A 93 0.24 -6.91 -1.28
CA ILE A 93 -0.01 -5.52 -1.69
C ILE A 93 -1.43 -5.40 -2.20
N VAL A 94 -2.18 -4.48 -1.61
CA VAL A 94 -3.56 -4.16 -1.99
C VAL A 94 -3.63 -2.69 -2.37
N ALA A 95 -4.26 -2.39 -3.49
CA ALA A 95 -4.68 -1.04 -3.84
C ALA A 95 -6.17 -1.05 -4.13
N LEU A 96 -6.89 -0.02 -3.66
CA LEU A 96 -8.31 0.14 -3.90
C LEU A 96 -8.65 1.59 -4.14
N ASP A 97 -9.57 1.85 -5.07
CA ASP A 97 -10.10 3.17 -5.36
C ASP A 97 -11.35 3.45 -4.53
N CYS A 98 -11.61 4.73 -4.33
CA CYS A 98 -12.69 5.19 -3.46
C CYS A 98 -13.51 6.27 -4.15
N GLU A 99 -14.82 6.19 -3.95
CA GLU A 99 -15.69 7.35 -4.14
C GLU A 99 -15.56 8.26 -2.93
N VAL A 100 -15.15 9.51 -3.18
CA VAL A 100 -14.98 10.54 -2.16
C VAL A 100 -16.07 11.59 -2.36
N THR A 101 -16.73 11.94 -1.26
CA THR A 101 -17.70 13.04 -1.15
C THR A 101 -17.31 13.92 0.03
N ASP A 102 -17.99 15.04 0.24
CA ASP A 102 -17.67 15.96 1.35
C ASP A 102 -17.68 15.27 2.74
N ASP A 103 -18.56 14.27 2.93
CA ASP A 103 -18.78 13.60 4.21
C ASP A 103 -18.41 12.10 4.22
N SER A 104 -17.91 11.54 3.11
CA SER A 104 -17.64 10.10 3.04
C SER A 104 -16.50 9.71 2.11
N LEU A 105 -15.88 8.58 2.43
CA LEU A 105 -14.93 7.86 1.60
C LEU A 105 -15.38 6.40 1.55
N THR A 106 -15.81 5.96 0.38
CA THR A 106 -16.44 4.65 0.19
C THR A 106 -15.62 3.82 -0.78
N TYR A 107 -15.27 2.59 -0.38
CA TYR A 107 -14.63 1.61 -1.26
C TYR A 107 -15.44 1.41 -2.54
N ARG A 108 -14.75 1.34 -3.68
CA ARG A 108 -15.39 1.05 -4.96
C ARG A 108 -14.82 -0.21 -5.59
N ASN A 109 -13.57 -0.20 -6.04
CA ASN A 109 -12.93 -1.34 -6.72
C ASN A 109 -11.53 -1.62 -6.20
N MET A 110 -11.08 -2.87 -6.41
CA MET A 110 -9.65 -3.18 -6.38
C MET A 110 -8.96 -2.55 -7.60
N VAL A 111 -7.72 -2.12 -7.41
CA VAL A 111 -6.89 -1.49 -8.44
C VAL A 111 -5.69 -2.36 -8.70
N ASP A 112 -5.36 -2.58 -9.97
CA ASP A 112 -4.19 -3.35 -10.36
C ASP A 112 -2.89 -2.68 -9.87
N VAL A 113 -1.96 -3.50 -9.40
CA VAL A 113 -0.67 -3.06 -8.86
C VAL A 113 0.44 -3.46 -9.80
N TYR A 114 1.19 -2.47 -10.30
CA TYR A 114 2.34 -2.69 -11.18
C TYR A 114 3.63 -2.37 -10.43
N LEU A 115 4.50 -3.37 -10.31
CA LEU A 115 5.84 -3.25 -9.74
C LEU A 115 6.85 -3.45 -10.86
N ILE A 116 7.50 -2.37 -11.28
CA ILE A 116 8.47 -2.36 -12.39
C ILE A 116 9.82 -2.92 -11.91
#